data_AF-A0A8T1AP28-F1
#
_entry.id   AF-A0A8T1AP28-F1
#
_cell.length_a   1.000
_cell.length_b   1.000
_cell.length_c   1.000
_cell.angle_alpha   90.00
_cell.angle_beta   90.00
_cell.angle_gamma   90.00
#
_symmetry.space_group_name_H-M   'P 1'
#
loop_
_entity.id
_entity.type
_entity.pdbx_description
1 polymer ?
#
loop_
_entity_poly.entity_id
_entity_poly.type
_entity_poly.pdbx_seq_one_letter_code
_entity_poly.pdbx_strand_id
1 'polypeptide(L)'
;MEGYLDAECTLTLAQLADKVLEEFAVELSTSTISAKLATKLITLKQICKEPTTCNNEVNKMKRFPFAQQLVEHQAKGDYIVYYDETNYNLFCMRSQGRPAKV
;
A
#
# COMPACT_ATOMS: atom_id res chain seq x y z
N MET A 1 -1.54 -18.41 -9.42
CA MET A 1 -1.94 -17.35 -8.46
C MET A 1 -0.73 -16.76 -7.74
N GLU A 2 0.05 -17.53 -6.98
CA GLU A 2 1.29 -17.00 -6.35
C GLU A 2 2.23 -16.38 -7.38
N GLY A 3 2.54 -17.10 -8.47
CA GLY A 3 3.41 -16.54 -9.52
C GLY A 3 2.93 -15.23 -10.15
N TYR A 4 1.63 -14.95 -10.18
CA TYR A 4 1.13 -13.64 -10.63
C TYR A 4 1.41 -12.55 -9.60
N LEU A 5 1.22 -12.85 -8.31
CA LEU A 5 1.47 -11.92 -7.22
C LEU A 5 2.97 -11.68 -6.98
N ASP A 6 3.81 -12.67 -7.26
CA ASP A 6 5.26 -12.53 -7.19
C ASP A 6 5.79 -11.61 -8.29
N ALA A 7 5.18 -11.64 -9.48
CA ALA A 7 5.49 -10.74 -10.59
C ALA A 7 4.91 -9.34 -10.40
N GLU A 8 3.66 -9.24 -9.93
CA GLU A 8 2.96 -7.98 -9.69
C GLU A 8 2.12 -8.06 -8.40
N CYS A 9 2.69 -7.60 -7.29
CA CYS A 9 2.03 -7.65 -5.97
C CYS A 9 0.91 -6.62 -5.79
N THR A 10 0.70 -5.73 -6.77
CA THR A 10 -0.37 -4.73 -6.81
C THR A 10 -1.68 -5.24 -7.39
N LEU A 11 -1.72 -6.49 -7.88
CA LEU A 11 -2.93 -7.06 -8.46
C LEU A 11 -4.05 -7.18 -7.43
N THR A 12 -5.23 -6.72 -7.83
CA THR A 12 -6.47 -6.89 -7.06
C THR A 12 -7.07 -8.28 -7.29
N LEU A 13 -7.99 -8.70 -6.41
CA LEU A 13 -8.73 -9.96 -6.58
C LEU A 13 -9.50 -10.03 -7.90
N ALA A 14 -10.00 -8.89 -8.39
CA ALA A 14 -10.70 -8.82 -9.68
C ALA A 14 -9.72 -9.06 -10.84
N GLN A 15 -8.57 -8.38 -10.83
CA GLN A 15 -7.54 -8.58 -11.86
C GLN A 15 -6.97 -10.00 -11.84
N LEU A 16 -6.85 -10.63 -10.67
CA LEU A 16 -6.49 -12.04 -10.59
C LEU A 16 -7.56 -12.96 -11.20
N ALA A 17 -8.85 -12.59 -11.11
CA ALA A 17 -9.92 -13.33 -11.76
C ALA A 17 -9.82 -13.21 -13.29
N ASP A 18 -9.60 -11.98 -13.78
CA ASP A 18 -9.42 -11.70 -15.19
C ASP A 18 -8.23 -12.50 -15.76
N LYS A 19 -7.10 -12.56 -15.04
CA LYS A 19 -5.94 -13.37 -15.43
C LYS A 19 -6.25 -14.86 -15.56
N VAL A 20 -7.05 -15.41 -14.64
CA VAL A 20 -7.45 -16.83 -14.69
C VAL A 20 -8.41 -17.08 -15.85
N LEU A 21 -9.32 -16.13 -16.12
CA LEU A 21 -10.22 -16.21 -17.25
C LEU A 21 -9.45 -16.15 -18.58
N GLU A 22 -8.48 -15.24 -18.71
CA GLU A 22 -7.65 -15.09 -19.92
C GLU A 22 -6.82 -16.35 -20.21
N GLU A 23 -6.19 -16.94 -19.20
CA GLU A 23 -5.25 -18.05 -19.40
C GLU A 23 -5.94 -19.42 -19.48
N PHE A 24 -7.00 -19.64 -18.71
CA PHE A 24 -7.64 -20.95 -18.57
C PHE A 24 -9.08 -21.00 -19.11
N ALA A 25 -9.64 -19.88 -19.56
CA ALA A 25 -11.05 -19.76 -19.96
C ALA A 25 -12.03 -20.17 -18.84
N VAL A 26 -11.63 -19.98 -17.59
CA VAL A 26 -12.43 -20.30 -16.40
C VAL A 26 -12.80 -19.02 -15.67
N GLU A 27 -14.10 -18.79 -15.52
CA GLU A 27 -14.62 -17.68 -14.73
C GLU A 27 -14.63 -18.05 -13.24
N LEU A 28 -13.97 -17.24 -12.40
CA LEU A 28 -13.92 -17.43 -10.95
C LEU A 28 -14.42 -16.20 -10.22
N SER A 29 -15.15 -16.41 -9.13
CA SER A 29 -15.50 -15.33 -8.22
C SER A 29 -14.28 -14.84 -7.43
N THR A 30 -14.29 -13.56 -7.07
CA THR A 30 -13.27 -12.97 -6.18
C THR A 30 -13.22 -13.66 -4.81
N SER A 31 -14.35 -14.20 -4.33
CA SER A 31 -14.43 -15.00 -3.10
C SER A 31 -13.68 -16.32 -3.22
N THR A 32 -13.74 -16.99 -4.38
CA THR A 32 -13.02 -18.24 -4.64
C THR A 32 -11.51 -18.01 -4.66
N ILE A 33 -11.08 -16.94 -5.31
CA ILE A 33 -9.66 -16.52 -5.36
C ILE A 33 -9.18 -16.18 -3.95
N SER A 34 -9.94 -15.37 -3.21
CA SER A 34 -9.63 -15.01 -1.82
C SER A 34 -9.49 -16.24 -0.93
N ALA A 35 -10.44 -17.19 -1.01
CA ALA A 35 -10.37 -18.44 -0.26
C ALA A 35 -9.13 -19.25 -0.63
N LYS A 36 -8.80 -19.34 -1.93
CA LYS A 36 -7.59 -20.04 -2.38
C LYS A 36 -6.31 -19.38 -1.85
N LEU A 37 -6.22 -18.06 -1.88
CA LEU A 37 -5.08 -17.32 -1.33
C LEU A 37 -4.96 -17.51 0.19
N ALA A 38 -6.08 -17.53 0.91
CA ALA A 38 -6.10 -17.79 2.35
C ALA A 38 -5.53 -19.17 2.72
N THR A 39 -5.80 -20.22 1.91
CA THR A 39 -5.17 -21.54 2.12
C THR A 39 -3.65 -21.53 1.97
N LYS A 40 -3.11 -20.51 1.30
CA LYS A 40 -1.67 -20.27 1.11
C LYS A 40 -1.12 -19.20 2.06
N LEU A 41 -1.91 -18.77 3.05
CA LEU A 41 -1.57 -17.72 4.02
C LEU A 41 -1.29 -16.35 3.38
N ILE A 42 -1.91 -16.07 2.22
CA ILE A 42 -1.77 -14.80 1.52
C ILE A 42 -3.04 -13.97 1.72
N THR A 43 -2.86 -12.75 2.23
CA THR A 43 -3.94 -11.76 2.38
C THR A 43 -3.59 -10.52 1.58
N LEU A 44 -4.44 -10.18 0.60
CA LEU A 44 -4.29 -8.94 -0.18
C LEU A 44 -4.79 -7.74 0.62
N LYS A 45 -3.98 -6.68 0.67
CA LYS A 45 -4.34 -5.40 1.28
C LYS A 45 -4.88 -4.45 0.22
N GLN A 46 -5.70 -3.50 0.63
CA GLN A 46 -6.08 -2.39 -0.24
C GLN A 46 -4.85 -1.54 -0.55
N ILE A 47 -4.72 -1.13 -1.81
CA ILE A 47 -3.63 -0.25 -2.25
C ILE A 47 -3.83 1.12 -1.61
N CYS A 48 -2.86 1.56 -0.81
CA CYS A 48 -2.83 2.92 -0.29
C CYS A 48 -2.40 3.86 -1.43
N LYS A 49 -3.30 4.75 -1.87
CA LYS A 49 -2.96 5.78 -2.84
C LYS A 49 -2.30 6.94 -2.10
N GLU A 50 -0.98 6.91 -2.02
CA GLU A 50 -0.21 8.02 -1.49
C GLU A 50 -0.21 9.21 -2.47
N PRO A 51 -0.34 10.46 -2.01
CA PRO A 51 -0.16 11.62 -2.86
C PRO A 51 1.23 11.59 -3.49
N THR A 52 1.31 11.74 -4.82
CA THR A 52 2.58 11.77 -5.56
C THR A 52 3.51 12.90 -5.09
N THR A 53 2.95 13.95 -4.48
CA THR A 53 3.68 15.05 -3.86
C THR A 53 4.39 14.67 -2.56
N CYS A 54 3.91 13.66 -1.82
CA CYS A 54 4.49 13.28 -0.52
C CYS A 54 5.79 12.46 -0.65
N ASN A 55 5.88 11.59 -1.66
CA ASN A 55 6.95 10.60 -1.82
C ASN A 55 7.56 10.60 -3.23
N ASN A 56 7.69 11.77 -3.87
CA ASN A 56 8.47 11.88 -5.10
C ASN A 56 9.98 11.69 -4.86
N GLU A 57 10.72 11.37 -5.92
CA GLU A 57 12.17 11.13 -5.86
C GLU A 57 12.95 12.32 -5.29
N VAL A 58 12.54 13.55 -5.63
CA VAL A 58 13.16 14.77 -5.10
C VAL A 58 13.03 14.85 -3.57
N ASN A 59 11.86 14.53 -3.02
CA ASN A 59 11.61 14.55 -1.59
C ASN A 59 12.31 13.39 -0.88
N LYS A 60 12.39 12.21 -1.50
CA LYS A 60 13.18 11.08 -0.98
C LYS A 60 14.66 11.46 -0.88
N MET A 61 15.23 12.05 -1.94
CA MET A 61 16.61 12.52 -1.96
C MET A 61 16.90 13.57 -0.88
N LYS A 62 15.94 14.46 -0.58
CA LYS A 62 16.07 15.45 0.50
C LYS A 62 15.94 14.85 1.89
N ARG A 63 15.07 13.85 2.08
CA ARG A 63 14.85 13.18 3.36
C ARG A 63 16.00 12.27 3.78
N PHE A 64 16.70 11.67 2.82
CA PHE A 64 17.82 10.77 3.09
C PHE A 64 18.95 11.41 3.94
N PRO A 65 19.55 12.55 3.56
CA PRO A 65 20.63 13.17 4.34
C PRO A 65 20.15 13.64 5.72
N PHE A 66 18.90 14.10 5.82
CA PHE A 66 18.30 14.45 7.11
C PHE A 66 18.19 13.23 8.03
N ALA A 67 17.66 12.11 7.52
CA ALA A 67 17.53 10.88 8.30
C ALA A 67 18.90 10.33 8.72
N GLN A 68 19.90 10.39 7.83
CA GLN A 68 21.26 9.98 8.15
C GLN A 68 21.85 10.81 9.30
N GLN A 69 21.77 12.15 9.21
CA GLN A 69 22.25 13.04 10.28
C GLN A 69 21.52 12.79 11.60
N LEU A 70 20.21 12.58 11.55
CA LEU A 70 19.41 12.27 12.73
C LEU A 70 19.89 11.00 13.44
N VAL A 71 20.14 9.93 12.67
CA VAL A 71 20.67 8.66 13.21
C VAL A 71 22.07 8.84 13.80
N GLU A 72 22.93 9.64 13.16
CA GLU A 72 24.27 9.95 13.69
C GLU A 72 24.21 10.69 15.03
N HIS A 73 23.32 11.68 15.18
CA HIS A 73 23.10 12.39 16.44
C HIS A 73 22.52 11.47 17.53
N GLN A 74 21.59 10.56 17.17
CA GLN A 74 21.09 9.53 18.09
C GLN A 74 22.22 8.64 18.60
N ALA A 75 23.12 8.21 17.71
CA ALA A 75 24.25 7.35 18.07
C ALA A 75 25.29 8.07 18.96
N LYS A 76 25.45 9.40 18.81
CA LYS A 76 26.32 10.23 19.66
C LYS A 76 25.72 10.49 21.05
N GLY A 77 24.44 10.20 21.25
CA GLY A 77 23.73 10.49 22.50
C GLY A 77 23.30 11.95 22.64
N ASP A 78 23.19 12.67 21.51
CA ASP A 78 22.72 14.05 21.52
C ASP A 78 21.24 14.11 21.92
N TYR A 79 20.86 15.14 22.67
CA TYR A 79 19.47 15.35 23.05
C TYR A 79 18.68 15.96 21.88
N ILE A 80 17.79 15.16 21.28
CA ILE A 80 17.01 15.54 20.11
C ILE A 80 15.63 16.04 20.54
N VAL A 81 15.30 17.27 20.17
CA VAL A 81 13.97 17.87 20.38
C VAL A 81 13.23 17.90 19.06
N TYR A 82 12.09 17.22 19.00
CA TYR A 82 11.19 17.28 17.85
C TYR A 82 10.20 18.43 18.02
N TYR A 83 10.20 19.36 17.08
CA TYR A 83 9.23 20.45 17.01
C TYR A 83 8.48 20.33 15.68
N ASP A 84 7.17 20.12 15.76
CA ASP A 84 6.30 20.04 14.60
C ASP A 84 4.97 20.74 14.89
N GLU A 85 4.36 21.31 13.86
CA GLU A 85 3.03 21.89 13.95
C GLU A 85 1.99 20.82 13.65
N THR A 86 1.19 20.44 14.65
CA THR A 86 0.13 19.45 14.47
C THR A 86 -1.01 20.02 13.63
N ASN A 87 -0.94 19.87 12.31
CA ASN A 87 -2.09 20.10 11.44
C ASN A 87 -3.07 18.92 11.53
N TYR A 88 -4.33 19.17 11.93
CA TYR A 88 -5.40 18.15 11.98
C TYR A 88 -5.95 17.78 10.58
N ASN A 89 -5.06 17.53 9.61
CA ASN A 89 -5.48 17.07 8.29
C ASN A 89 -5.67 15.54 8.31
N LEU A 90 -6.88 15.10 8.69
CA LEU A 90 -7.27 13.69 8.51
C LEU A 90 -7.49 13.43 7.02
N PHE A 91 -6.52 12.80 6.35
CA PHE A 91 -6.73 12.30 5.00
C PHE A 91 -7.71 11.13 5.03
N CYS A 92 -8.98 11.42 4.72
CA CYS A 92 -10.05 10.43 4.64
C CYS A 92 -10.33 10.05 3.18
N MET A 93 -9.83 8.89 2.75
CA MET A 93 -10.20 8.28 1.47
C MET A 93 -11.11 7.08 1.71
N ARG A 94 -12.25 7.01 1.00
CA ARG A 94 -13.14 5.85 1.04
C ARG A 94 -12.84 4.94 -0.16
N SER A 95 -12.80 3.63 0.08
CA SER A 95 -12.70 2.63 -0.98
C SER A 95 -14.01 2.42 -1.73
N GLN A 96 -15.14 2.76 -1.11
CA GLN A 96 -16.49 2.59 -1.65
C GLN A 96 -17.30 3.88 -1.47
N GLY A 97 -18.26 4.11 -2.36
CA GLY A 97 -19.17 5.25 -2.31
C GLY A 97 -20.02 5.29 -1.03
N ARG A 98 -20.87 6.31 -0.91
CA ARG A 98 -21.89 6.32 0.15
C ARG A 98 -23.03 5.37 -0.26
N PRO A 99 -23.63 4.62 0.67
CA PRO A 99 -24.88 3.93 0.39
C PRO A 99 -25.92 4.95 -0.08
N ALA A 100 -26.84 4.50 -0.95
CA ALA A 100 -27.97 5.33 -1.37
C ALA A 100 -28.73 5.84 -0.14
N LYS A 101 -29.11 7.12 -0.13
CA LYS A 101 -30.02 7.61 0.91
C LYS A 101 -31.34 6.87 0.75
N VAL A 102 -31.76 6.19 1.82
CA VAL A 102 -33.12 5.67 1.99
C VAL A 102 -34.06 6.85 2.13
#